data_AF-A0A9E7PQ50-F1
#
_entry.id   AF-A0A9E7PQ50-F1
#
_cell.length_a   1.000
_cell.length_b   1.000
_cell.length_c   1.000
_cell.angle_alpha   90.00
_cell.angle_beta   90.00
_cell.angle_gamma   90.00
#
_symmetry.space_group_name_H-M   'P 1'
#
loop_
_entity.id
_entity.type
_entity.pdbx_description
1 polymer ?
#
loop_
_entity_poly.entity_id
_entity_poly.type
_entity_poly.pdbx_seq_one_letter_code
_entity_poly.pdbx_strand_id
1 'polypeptide(L)'
;MNKNRISEDSDSSDILPVAMAVHRITGLPATARSQNKRGVRIEEGNVVDDDYSGPVLEEAIKANSLLKTTPVTGQYKGVPVIVAPVRNGDNEAVAAIGVVDITGIFDLATLMEHQSVILKQVCGMSPCPLPDEQTSAKR
;
A
#
# COMPACT_ATOMS: atom_id res chain seq x y z
N MET A 1 -1.94 22.31 -21.33
CA MET A 1 -1.48 21.07 -20.67
C MET A 1 -2.09 21.06 -19.28
N ASN A 2 -3.07 20.19 -19.01
CA ASN A 2 -3.76 20.18 -17.72
C ASN A 2 -2.92 19.42 -16.71
N LYS A 3 -2.48 20.10 -15.66
CA LYS A 3 -1.68 19.51 -14.57
C LYS A 3 -2.65 19.02 -13.50
N ASN A 4 -3.09 17.77 -13.59
CA ASN A 4 -3.88 17.15 -12.53
C ASN A 4 -2.93 16.82 -11.39
N ARG A 5 -3.10 17.50 -10.25
CA ARG A 5 -2.25 17.38 -9.07
C ARG A 5 -3.16 17.11 -7.88
N ILE A 6 -2.88 16.04 -7.15
CA ILE A 6 -3.58 15.75 -5.89
C ILE A 6 -3.09 16.78 -4.85
N SER A 7 -4.03 17.52 -4.27
CA SER A 7 -3.89 18.40 -3.11
C SER A 7 -4.77 17.93 -1.94
N GLU A 8 -4.63 18.62 -0.81
CA GLU A 8 -5.39 18.45 0.42
C GLU A 8 -6.91 18.64 0.25
N ASP A 9 -7.32 19.36 -0.80
CA ASP A 9 -8.72 19.65 -1.12
C ASP A 9 -9.26 18.87 -2.32
N SER A 10 -8.48 17.92 -2.87
CA SER A 10 -8.93 17.06 -3.97
C SER A 10 -10.18 16.30 -3.57
N ASP A 11 -11.20 16.32 -4.42
CA ASP A 11 -12.42 15.57 -4.16
C ASP A 11 -12.30 14.08 -4.56
N SER A 12 -13.37 13.33 -4.38
CA SER A 12 -13.42 11.91 -4.74
C SER A 12 -13.17 11.67 -6.23
N SER A 13 -13.60 12.59 -7.11
CA SER A 13 -13.40 12.48 -8.55
C SER A 13 -11.95 12.74 -8.97
N ASP A 14 -11.25 13.64 -8.27
CA ASP A 14 -9.84 13.93 -8.51
C ASP A 14 -8.93 12.74 -8.15
N ILE A 15 -9.21 12.05 -7.04
CA ILE A 15 -8.37 10.95 -6.53
C ILE A 15 -8.73 9.59 -7.11
N LEU A 16 -9.97 9.42 -7.61
CA LEU A 16 -10.49 8.16 -8.15
C LEU A 16 -9.59 7.52 -9.21
N PRO A 17 -9.06 8.23 -10.23
CA PRO A 17 -8.25 7.59 -11.27
C PRO A 17 -7.03 6.85 -10.71
N VAL A 18 -6.40 7.42 -9.67
CA VAL A 18 -5.23 6.82 -9.02
C VAL A 18 -5.64 5.67 -8.10
N ALA A 19 -6.69 5.83 -7.30
CA ALA A 19 -7.20 4.77 -6.43
C ALA A 19 -7.66 3.54 -7.25
N MET A 20 -8.32 3.76 -8.38
CA MET A 20 -8.74 2.71 -9.31
C MET A 20 -7.54 2.02 -9.96
N ALA A 21 -6.48 2.75 -10.31
CA ALA A 21 -5.25 2.14 -10.81
C ALA A 21 -4.62 1.22 -9.76
N VAL A 22 -4.56 1.66 -8.49
CA VAL A 22 -4.06 0.82 -7.39
C VAL A 22 -4.89 -0.45 -7.24
N HIS A 23 -6.22 -0.34 -7.22
CA HIS A 23 -7.11 -1.50 -7.20
C HIS A 23 -6.81 -2.49 -8.34
N ARG A 24 -6.65 -1.99 -9.57
CA ARG A 24 -6.38 -2.85 -10.74
C ARG A 24 -5.01 -3.52 -10.71
N ILE A 25 -4.00 -2.86 -10.13
CA ILE A 25 -2.66 -3.42 -9.98
C ILE A 25 -2.65 -4.52 -8.92
N THR A 26 -3.32 -4.30 -7.79
CA THR A 26 -3.28 -5.23 -6.65
C THR A 26 -4.35 -6.32 -6.73
N GLY A 27 -5.47 -6.05 -7.40
CA GLY A 27 -6.67 -6.88 -7.33
C GLY A 27 -7.42 -6.81 -5.98
N LEU A 28 -6.99 -5.91 -5.07
CA LEU A 28 -7.51 -5.81 -3.70
C LEU A 28 -8.43 -4.60 -3.55
N PRO A 29 -9.39 -4.61 -2.60
CA PRO A 29 -10.17 -3.43 -2.27
C PRO A 29 -9.25 -2.24 -1.96
N ALA A 30 -9.52 -1.10 -2.59
CA ALA A 30 -8.72 0.11 -2.46
C ALA A 30 -9.57 1.26 -1.94
N THR A 31 -8.95 2.13 -1.16
CA THR A 31 -9.58 3.35 -0.64
C THR A 31 -8.61 4.51 -0.78
N ALA A 32 -9.14 5.71 -0.91
CA ALA A 32 -8.32 6.91 -0.92
C ALA A 32 -9.12 8.11 -0.42
N ARG A 33 -8.45 9.11 0.15
CA ARG A 33 -9.04 10.42 0.44
C ARG A 33 -7.96 11.49 0.52
N SER A 34 -8.37 12.75 0.36
CA SER A 34 -7.53 13.90 0.69
C SER A 34 -7.65 14.26 2.18
N GLN A 35 -6.82 15.18 2.63
CA GLN A 35 -6.83 15.64 4.02
C GLN A 35 -8.17 16.29 4.37
N ASN A 36 -8.67 17.19 3.52
CA ASN A 36 -9.84 18.01 3.81
C ASN A 36 -11.15 17.48 3.20
N LYS A 37 -11.08 16.57 2.23
CA LYS A 37 -12.27 15.94 1.63
C LYS A 37 -12.29 14.44 1.87
N ARG A 38 -13.51 13.91 1.96
CA ARG A 38 -13.76 12.47 1.87
C ARG A 38 -13.46 12.00 0.44
N GLY A 39 -13.20 10.72 0.30
CA GLY A 39 -12.77 10.16 -0.97
C GLY A 39 -13.55 8.91 -1.35
N VAL A 40 -12.87 7.89 -1.84
CA VAL A 40 -13.50 6.74 -2.49
C VAL A 40 -13.20 5.42 -1.79
N ARG A 41 -14.16 4.50 -1.85
CA ARG A 41 -13.97 3.06 -1.62
C ARG A 41 -14.27 2.30 -2.90
N ILE A 42 -13.33 1.46 -3.29
CA ILE A 42 -13.36 0.69 -4.52
C ILE A 42 -13.31 -0.80 -4.17
N GLU A 43 -14.30 -1.53 -4.66
CA GLU A 43 -14.46 -2.97 -4.48
C GLU A 43 -14.88 -3.57 -5.81
N GLU A 44 -14.29 -4.72 -6.19
CA GLU A 44 -14.61 -5.43 -7.45
C GLU A 44 -14.59 -4.54 -8.71
N GLY A 45 -13.69 -3.55 -8.76
CA GLY A 45 -13.56 -2.61 -9.88
C GLY A 45 -14.60 -1.49 -9.91
N ASN A 46 -15.47 -1.41 -8.91
CA ASN A 46 -16.55 -0.42 -8.83
C ASN A 46 -16.34 0.55 -7.66
N VAL A 47 -16.76 1.80 -7.85
CA VAL A 47 -16.86 2.75 -6.74
C VAL A 47 -18.13 2.42 -5.95
N VAL A 48 -17.95 1.91 -4.73
CA VAL A 48 -19.06 1.53 -3.84
C VAL A 48 -19.41 2.62 -2.84
N ASP A 49 -18.54 3.60 -2.66
CA ASP A 49 -18.71 4.77 -1.80
C ASP A 49 -17.81 5.90 -2.34
N ASP A 50 -18.39 7.06 -2.64
CA ASP A 50 -17.72 8.26 -3.15
C ASP A 50 -17.69 9.43 -2.13
N ASP A 51 -18.16 9.18 -0.90
CA ASP A 51 -18.04 10.05 0.28
C ASP A 51 -17.37 9.27 1.44
N TYR A 52 -16.37 8.47 1.09
CA TYR A 52 -15.73 7.56 2.05
C TYR A 52 -14.78 8.32 2.99
N SER A 53 -14.99 8.13 4.29
CA SER A 53 -13.96 8.35 5.31
C SER A 53 -13.28 7.02 5.67
N GLY A 54 -12.08 7.07 6.21
CA GLY A 54 -11.41 5.89 6.74
C GLY A 54 -10.51 6.29 7.90
N PRO A 55 -10.67 5.71 9.10
CA PRO A 55 -9.90 6.11 10.27
C PRO A 55 -8.38 5.95 10.05
N VAL A 56 -7.96 4.87 9.38
CA VAL A 56 -6.53 4.66 9.08
C VAL A 56 -6.03 5.57 7.95
N LEU A 57 -6.89 6.01 7.02
CA LEU A 57 -6.53 7.03 6.04
C LEU A 57 -6.26 8.36 6.72
N GLU A 58 -7.16 8.79 7.62
CA GLU A 58 -7.00 10.01 8.41
C GLU A 58 -5.73 9.93 9.28
N GLU A 59 -5.50 8.79 9.92
CA GLU A 59 -4.30 8.56 10.74
C GLU A 59 -3.02 8.58 9.91
N ALA A 60 -2.99 7.96 8.74
CA ALA A 60 -1.81 7.94 7.86
C ALA A 60 -1.45 9.35 7.35
N ILE A 61 -2.46 10.17 7.04
CA ILE A 61 -2.27 11.58 6.70
C ILE A 61 -1.69 12.33 7.91
N LYS A 62 -2.30 12.18 9.09
CA LYS A 62 -1.86 12.87 10.31
C LYS A 62 -0.45 12.47 10.75
N ALA A 63 -0.13 11.19 10.71
CA ALA A 63 1.18 10.66 11.05
C ALA A 63 2.21 10.91 9.94
N ASN A 64 1.74 11.23 8.73
CA ASN A 64 2.55 11.34 7.51
C ASN A 64 3.48 10.14 7.34
N SER A 65 2.97 8.93 7.56
CA SER A 65 3.75 7.68 7.52
C SER A 65 2.92 6.52 6.98
N LEU A 66 3.62 5.49 6.50
CA LEU A 66 2.98 4.23 6.11
C LEU A 66 2.42 3.53 7.36
N LEU A 67 1.15 3.16 7.33
CA LEU A 67 0.49 2.38 8.39
C LEU A 67 0.13 1.01 7.86
N LYS A 68 0.52 -0.03 8.61
CA LYS A 68 0.08 -1.41 8.45
C LYS A 68 -0.62 -1.82 9.74
N THR A 69 -1.93 -1.88 9.73
CA THR A 69 -2.70 -2.08 10.98
C THR A 69 -4.06 -2.69 10.71
N THR A 70 -4.76 -3.07 11.77
CA THR A 70 -6.15 -3.51 11.73
C THR A 70 -7.03 -2.42 12.36
N PRO A 71 -7.92 -1.76 11.60
CA PRO A 71 -8.78 -0.72 12.12
C PRO A 71 -9.70 -1.25 13.22
N VAL A 72 -9.91 -0.45 14.27
CA VAL A 72 -10.86 -0.77 15.36
C VAL A 72 -12.27 -0.23 15.10
N THR A 73 -12.41 0.67 14.12
CA THR A 73 -13.66 1.32 13.70
C THR A 73 -13.69 1.49 12.18
N GLY A 74 -14.82 1.95 11.63
CA GLY A 74 -15.01 2.14 10.19
C GLY A 74 -15.39 0.86 9.45
N GLN A 75 -15.52 0.96 8.12
CA GLN A 75 -16.02 -0.15 7.29
C GLN A 75 -15.13 -1.39 7.32
N TYR A 76 -13.81 -1.20 7.37
CA TYR A 76 -12.82 -2.28 7.45
C TYR A 76 -12.41 -2.63 8.88
N LYS A 77 -13.30 -2.43 9.85
CA LYS A 77 -13.05 -2.84 11.23
C LYS A 77 -12.69 -4.33 11.29
N GLY A 78 -11.58 -4.65 11.95
CA GLY A 78 -11.12 -6.03 12.12
C GLY A 78 -10.47 -6.65 10.87
N VAL A 79 -10.33 -5.88 9.79
CA VAL A 79 -9.70 -6.33 8.54
C VAL A 79 -8.35 -5.63 8.38
N PRO A 80 -7.22 -6.34 8.22
CA PRO A 80 -5.92 -5.70 8.05
C PRO A 80 -5.87 -4.83 6.79
N VAL A 81 -5.23 -3.67 6.92
CA VAL A 81 -5.03 -2.70 5.84
C VAL A 81 -3.60 -2.18 5.84
N ILE A 82 -3.13 -1.79 4.66
CA ILE A 82 -1.92 -0.99 4.46
C ILE A 82 -2.29 0.34 3.82
N VAL A 83 -1.81 1.43 4.39
CA VAL A 83 -2.17 2.79 4.00
C VAL A 83 -0.93 3.66 3.90
N ALA A 84 -0.74 4.32 2.76
CA ALA A 84 0.38 5.22 2.52
C ALA A 84 -0.11 6.66 2.31
N PRO A 85 0.60 7.67 2.86
CA PRO A 85 0.31 9.06 2.58
C PRO A 85 0.79 9.44 1.17
N VAL A 86 0.01 10.25 0.47
CA VAL A 86 0.40 10.97 -0.73
C VAL A 86 0.96 12.31 -0.29
N ARG A 87 2.21 12.60 -0.68
CA ARG A 87 2.93 13.79 -0.24
C ARG A 87 3.06 14.83 -1.34
N ASN A 88 3.04 16.10 -0.96
CA ASN A 88 3.37 17.22 -1.85
C ASN A 88 4.90 17.39 -2.00
N GLY A 89 5.33 18.43 -2.71
CA GLY A 89 6.75 18.72 -2.94
C GLY A 89 7.52 19.08 -1.66
N ASP A 90 6.80 19.51 -0.62
CA ASP A 90 7.34 19.88 0.69
C ASP A 90 7.30 18.70 1.68
N ASN A 91 7.00 17.49 1.17
CA ASN A 91 6.92 16.23 1.92
C ASN A 91 5.78 16.22 2.97
N GLU A 92 4.77 17.08 2.83
CA GLU A 92 3.57 17.09 3.67
C GLU A 92 2.53 16.14 3.11
N ALA A 93 1.85 15.37 3.98
CA ALA A 93 0.78 14.47 3.58
C ALA A 93 -0.48 15.27 3.23
N VAL A 94 -0.87 15.25 1.95
CA VAL A 94 -2.06 15.93 1.42
C VAL A 94 -3.21 14.97 1.17
N ALA A 95 -2.93 13.68 1.03
CA ALA A 95 -3.92 12.62 0.84
C ALA A 95 -3.37 11.29 1.36
N ALA A 96 -4.18 10.24 1.33
CA ALA A 96 -3.74 8.88 1.56
C ALA A 96 -4.47 7.89 0.65
N ILE A 97 -3.79 6.79 0.35
CA ILE A 97 -4.32 5.65 -0.40
C ILE A 97 -4.04 4.40 0.41
N GLY A 98 -5.04 3.53 0.52
CA GLY A 98 -4.94 2.28 1.26
C GLY A 98 -5.54 1.10 0.51
N VAL A 99 -5.05 -0.10 0.80
CA VAL A 99 -5.61 -1.35 0.32
C VAL A 99 -5.83 -2.32 1.48
N VAL A 100 -6.81 -3.19 1.33
CA VAL A 100 -7.06 -4.31 2.26
C VAL A 100 -6.01 -5.40 2.04
N ASP A 101 -5.36 -5.89 3.10
CA ASP A 101 -4.36 -6.97 3.04
C ASP A 101 -4.72 -8.13 3.97
N ILE A 102 -5.78 -8.87 3.64
CA ILE A 102 -6.20 -10.05 4.42
C ILE A 102 -5.14 -11.16 4.39
N THR A 103 -4.41 -11.26 3.28
CA THR A 103 -3.46 -12.35 3.03
C THR A 103 -2.11 -12.16 3.74
N GLY A 104 -1.80 -10.95 4.23
CA GLY A 104 -0.45 -10.60 4.67
C GLY A 104 0.57 -10.65 3.54
N ILE A 105 0.13 -10.47 2.29
CA ILE A 105 0.98 -10.67 1.11
C ILE A 105 2.07 -9.59 1.05
N PHE A 106 1.75 -8.38 1.51
CA PHE A 106 2.72 -7.30 1.57
C PHE A 106 3.75 -7.51 2.69
N ASP A 107 3.38 -8.18 3.78
CA ASP A 107 4.34 -8.56 4.82
C ASP A 107 5.23 -9.71 4.36
N LEU A 108 4.68 -10.71 3.65
CA LEU A 108 5.50 -11.76 3.04
C LEU A 108 6.49 -11.19 2.02
N ALA A 109 6.05 -10.26 1.17
CA ALA A 109 6.93 -9.58 0.22
C ALA A 109 8.04 -8.80 0.94
N THR A 110 7.70 -8.07 2.01
CA THR A 110 8.68 -7.36 2.85
C THR A 110 9.72 -8.32 3.44
N LEU A 111 9.29 -9.50 3.92
CA LEU A 111 10.20 -10.53 4.43
C LEU A 111 11.15 -11.06 3.33
N MET A 112 10.66 -11.25 2.10
CA MET A 112 11.48 -11.71 0.98
C MET A 112 12.51 -10.66 0.53
N GLU A 113 12.17 -9.36 0.58
CA GLU A 113 13.15 -8.29 0.32
C GLU A 113 14.32 -8.34 1.32
N HIS A 114 14.00 -8.59 2.59
CA HIS A 114 15.01 -8.77 3.63
C HIS A 114 15.75 -10.10 3.54
N GLN A 115 15.28 -11.10 2.77
CA GLN A 115 15.96 -12.38 2.63
C GLN A 115 17.40 -12.23 2.13
N SER A 116 17.64 -11.30 1.21
CA SER A 116 19.00 -10.99 0.73
C SER A 116 19.93 -10.43 1.82
N VAL A 117 19.37 -9.71 2.80
CA VAL A 117 20.10 -9.14 3.95
C VAL A 117 20.26 -10.18 5.07
N ILE A 118 19.21 -10.95 5.35
CA ILE A 118 19.20 -12.04 6.34
C ILE A 118 20.15 -13.16 5.89
N LEU A 119 20.16 -13.53 4.61
CA LEU A 119 21.13 -14.50 4.07
C LEU A 119 22.56 -13.99 4.23
N LYS A 120 22.83 -12.69 4.02
CA LYS A 120 24.15 -12.11 4.30
C LYS A 120 24.52 -12.17 5.79
N GLN A 121 23.56 -11.91 6.68
CA GLN A 121 23.79 -11.93 8.13
C GLN A 121 23.99 -13.34 8.70
N VAL A 122 23.29 -14.34 8.15
CA VAL A 122 23.31 -15.73 8.65
C VAL A 122 24.37 -16.58 7.96
N CYS A 123 24.57 -16.43 6.64
CA CYS A 123 25.48 -17.28 5.88
C CYS A 123 26.92 -16.73 5.79
N GLY A 124 27.18 -15.48 6.20
CA GLY A 124 28.53 -14.96 6.43
C GLY A 124 29.50 -14.93 5.22
N MET A 125 29.10 -15.36 4.03
CA MET A 125 29.97 -15.44 2.84
C MET A 125 29.21 -15.08 1.55
N SER A 126 29.82 -14.19 0.76
CA SER A 126 29.55 -14.05 -0.67
C SER A 126 30.12 -15.27 -1.41
N PRO A 127 29.40 -15.99 -2.30
CA PRO A 127 27.96 -16.09 -2.54
C PRO A 127 27.35 -17.37 -1.93
N CYS A 128 26.03 -17.38 -1.68
CA CYS A 128 25.28 -18.60 -1.37
C CYS A 128 25.10 -19.42 -2.66
N PRO A 129 25.44 -20.71 -2.70
CA PRO A 129 25.18 -21.55 -3.86
C PRO A 129 23.67 -21.75 -3.98
N LEU A 130 23.12 -21.41 -5.15
CA LEU A 130 21.78 -21.88 -5.53
C LEU A 130 21.83 -23.40 -5.68
N PRO A 131 20.78 -24.13 -5.28
CA PRO A 131 20.74 -25.59 -5.40
C PRO A 131 20.47 -25.99 -6.86
N ASP A 132 21.44 -25.78 -7.75
CA ASP A 132 21.46 -26.37 -9.10
C ASP A 132 22.87 -26.77 -9.58
N GLU A 133 23.90 -26.73 -8.72
CA GLU A 133 25.25 -27.25 -9.05
C GLU A 133 25.59 -28.56 -8.32
N GLN A 134 24.59 -29.43 -8.15
CA GLN A 134 24.82 -30.86 -7.87
C GLN A 134 24.31 -31.72 -9.01
N THR A 135 24.98 -31.71 -10.15
CA THR A 135 24.99 -32.90 -11.02
C THR A 135 26.37 -33.19 -11.59
N SER A 136 26.90 -34.33 -11.14
CA SER A 136 27.91 -35.18 -11.77
C SER A 136 29.38 -34.90 -11.48
N ALA A 137 29.82 -35.37 -10.31
CA ALA A 137 31.08 -36.11 -10.25
C ALA A 137 30.90 -37.47 -10.94
N LYS A 138 31.94 -37.90 -11.68
CA LYS A 138 32.18 -39.21 -12.36
C LYS A 138 31.93 -39.21 -13.88
N ARG A 139 32.97 -38.95 -14.66
CA ARG A 139 33.81 -40.02 -15.24
C ARG A 139 35.13 -39.48 -15.77
#